data_AF-A0A371DLW2-F1
#
_entry.id   AF-A0A371DLW2-F1
#
_cell.length_a   1.000
_cell.length_b   1.000
_cell.length_c   1.000
_cell.angle_alpha   90.00
_cell.angle_beta   90.00
_cell.angle_gamma   90.00
#
_symmetry.space_group_name_H-M   'P 1'
#
loop_
_entity.id
_entity.type
_entity.pdbx_description
1 polymer ?
#
loop_
_entity_poly.entity_id
_entity_poly.type
_entity_poly.pdbx_seq_one_letter_code
_entity_poly.pdbx_strand_id
1 'polypeptide(L)'
;MSTIPFDELAKGSSDAIATDAKSPAFKETSVDPEAAESVFPMYAGTHDIFEGDEDAVDPVYQAKARVLNAAFQEIGMGKYQWWLFFVGGFGWFTDNAWPCITGLIINPVVFEFAGFKGPFLILAQSIGLLVGAVFWGVGCDIWGRRWSFNLTLLITGIFALSAGGAPTSLALCALIATWNIGVGGNLPVDSAVFLEFVPASHQYLLTVLSIWWAVGQLVASLVAWPFIANFSCSSADGCTRAGNMGWRYFLWAMGALMMVLFVLRFFVFKMYESPRFLVGRGRDEEAVEVVHKVARFNGKTSSLTVGMLREVEDIAVEKRSKHEKVRGVKVDTSARGALARKLSVVDTSHVKALFATRKMAYSTSLLIVLWAFIGLAFPLYNGFVTVFLQTRGAHFGDGSLYITYRNQVILSVMGIPGALLAGWMVERRYLGRKGTLAISTVLTGVFLFASTTSRTSDALLGWNCGYTFANNVMYGTLYALSPEIFPAKDRGTGNALVAAANRVFGVMAPIIALYADLSTPIPIYVSGTLFIVSGLIALLLPFEPRGRASI
;
A
#
# COMPACT_ATOMS: atom_id res chain seq x y z
N MET A 1 30.84 2.85 67.41
CA MET A 1 32.04 3.49 68.00
C MET A 1 32.99 3.68 66.82
N SER A 2 33.26 4.84 66.26
CA SER A 2 33.16 6.24 66.70
C SER A 2 33.27 7.10 65.43
N THR A 3 32.43 8.12 65.32
CA THR A 3 32.68 9.31 64.48
C THR A 3 33.92 10.05 65.00
N ILE A 4 34.64 10.76 64.12
CA ILE A 4 35.08 12.16 64.31
C ILE A 4 35.71 12.69 62.99
N PRO A 5 35.55 14.00 62.70
CA PRO A 5 35.50 14.58 61.35
C PRO A 5 36.59 15.62 61.04
N PHE A 6 36.51 16.14 59.80
CA PHE A 6 36.90 17.45 59.25
C PHE A 6 37.78 18.43 60.07
N ASP A 7 38.71 19.05 59.33
CA ASP A 7 39.35 20.36 59.57
C ASP A 7 40.60 20.44 60.46
N GLU A 8 41.65 19.68 60.13
CA GLU A 8 43.01 20.11 60.47
C GLU A 8 43.96 19.90 59.28
N LEU A 9 44.78 20.94 59.03
CA LEU A 9 45.89 21.02 58.07
C LEU A 9 45.58 21.64 56.70
N ALA A 10 44.81 22.73 56.71
CA ALA A 10 45.18 23.88 55.89
C ALA A 10 46.47 24.52 56.47
N LYS A 11 47.58 24.49 55.72
CA LYS A 11 48.59 25.57 55.59
C LYS A 11 49.84 25.10 54.82
N GLY A 12 50.07 25.73 53.66
CA GLY A 12 51.32 25.63 52.91
C GLY A 12 51.33 26.47 51.62
N SER A 13 51.56 27.78 51.77
CA SER A 13 52.07 28.82 50.82
C SER A 13 51.65 28.74 49.34
N SER A 14 50.88 29.68 48.78
CA SER A 14 51.27 31.07 48.42
C SER A 14 52.51 31.13 47.52
N ASP A 15 52.33 31.21 46.19
CA ASP A 15 52.67 32.41 45.42
C ASP A 15 52.40 32.26 43.90
N ALA A 16 52.05 33.41 43.31
CA ALA A 16 52.04 33.78 41.89
C ALA A 16 50.81 33.42 41.01
N ILE A 17 50.00 34.47 40.83
CA ILE A 17 48.88 34.67 39.90
C ILE A 17 49.38 34.88 38.47
N ALA A 18 48.77 34.21 37.48
CA ALA A 18 48.42 34.78 36.17
C ALA A 18 47.51 33.83 35.36
N THR A 19 46.23 34.20 35.29
CA THR A 19 45.29 34.10 34.15
C THR A 19 45.66 33.18 32.97
N ASP A 20 44.92 32.09 32.77
CA ASP A 20 43.84 32.08 31.78
C ASP A 20 43.03 30.79 31.86
N ALA A 21 41.71 30.95 31.95
CA ALA A 21 40.76 29.86 31.99
C ALA A 21 40.53 29.31 30.58
N LYS A 22 40.71 27.99 30.40
CA LYS A 22 39.90 27.19 29.47
C LYS A 22 39.87 25.73 29.92
N SER A 23 38.68 25.33 30.36
CA SER A 23 38.30 24.00 30.81
C SER A 23 38.61 22.91 29.77
N PRO A 24 38.96 21.69 30.22
CA PRO A 24 39.22 20.57 29.34
C PRO A 24 37.93 20.06 28.71
N ALA A 25 38.06 19.64 27.44
CA ALA A 25 37.05 18.97 26.65
C ALA A 25 36.51 17.71 27.36
N PHE A 26 35.19 17.55 27.37
CA PHE A 26 34.56 16.26 27.63
C PHE A 26 33.55 15.96 26.51
N LYS A 27 34.00 15.04 25.66
CA LYS A 27 33.33 14.04 24.83
C LYS A 27 31.92 14.35 24.29
N GLU A 28 31.84 14.34 22.96
CA GLU A 28 30.68 13.91 22.18
C GLU A 28 30.08 12.64 22.80
N THR A 29 28.81 12.72 23.19
CA THR A 29 27.97 11.54 23.43
C THR A 29 26.81 11.56 22.46
N SER A 30 26.75 10.46 21.71
CA SER A 30 25.68 9.99 20.84
C SER A 30 24.29 10.17 21.44
N VAL A 31 23.35 10.56 20.59
CA VAL A 31 21.91 10.62 20.88
C VAL A 31 21.39 9.18 21.01
N ASP A 32 20.83 8.84 22.17
CA ASP A 32 20.35 7.48 22.49
C ASP A 32 18.82 7.47 22.78
N PRO A 33 18.11 6.35 22.52
CA PRO A 33 16.65 6.18 22.40
C PRO A 33 15.86 6.14 23.73
N GLU A 34 16.46 6.54 24.85
CA GLU A 34 16.01 6.23 26.22
C GLU A 34 14.74 6.94 26.73
N ALA A 35 14.19 7.95 26.03
CA ALA A 35 13.04 8.72 26.55
C ALA A 35 11.72 7.92 26.60
N ALA A 36 11.61 6.82 25.85
CA ALA A 36 10.48 5.90 25.93
C ALA A 36 10.77 4.70 26.85
N GLU A 37 12.04 4.31 26.99
CA GLU A 37 12.48 3.19 27.84
C GLU A 37 12.30 3.47 29.34
N SER A 38 12.40 4.73 29.76
CA SER A 38 12.16 5.11 31.17
C SER A 38 10.70 4.92 31.62
N VAL A 39 9.75 4.90 30.68
CA VAL A 39 8.30 4.80 30.95
C VAL A 39 7.76 3.39 30.67
N PHE A 40 8.42 2.62 29.79
CA PHE A 40 8.10 1.22 29.49
C PHE A 40 9.39 0.36 29.36
N PRO A 41 9.79 -0.41 30.39
CA PRO A 41 11.05 -1.16 30.42
C PRO A 41 11.10 -2.42 29.52
N MET A 42 10.11 -2.63 28.64
CA MET A 42 9.99 -3.83 27.80
C MET A 42 10.78 -3.74 26.48
N TYR A 43 11.70 -2.78 26.34
CA TYR A 43 12.24 -2.31 25.04
C TYR A 43 13.64 -2.76 24.65
N ALA A 44 14.17 -3.86 25.20
CA ALA A 44 15.40 -4.43 24.67
C ALA A 44 15.15 -5.16 23.32
N GLY A 45 15.19 -4.44 22.18
CA GLY A 45 15.53 -5.09 20.90
C GLY A 45 14.84 -4.69 19.58
N THR A 46 14.06 -3.61 19.49
CA THR A 46 13.53 -3.15 18.18
C THR A 46 14.22 -1.89 17.69
N HIS A 47 15.22 -2.05 16.82
CA HIS A 47 15.89 -0.95 16.13
C HIS A 47 15.02 -0.39 15.00
N ASP A 48 14.76 0.91 15.06
CA ASP A 48 14.18 1.69 13.97
C ASP A 48 15.22 1.83 12.83
N ILE A 49 14.76 1.83 11.58
CA ILE A 49 15.63 1.89 10.39
C ILE A 49 16.29 3.27 10.26
N PHE A 50 15.73 4.31 10.91
CA PHE A 50 16.09 5.71 10.75
C PHE A 50 16.46 6.43 12.07
N GLU A 51 17.31 5.84 12.91
CA GLU A 51 17.86 6.45 14.15
C GLU A 51 18.67 7.78 13.94
N GLY A 52 18.52 8.51 12.83
CA GLY A 52 19.33 9.71 12.54
C GLY A 52 18.68 10.83 11.73
N ASP A 53 17.39 10.76 11.39
CA ASP A 53 16.67 11.84 10.66
C ASP A 53 15.57 12.46 11.57
N GLU A 54 16.00 12.99 12.72
CA GLU A 54 15.14 13.52 13.81
C GLU A 54 14.47 14.89 13.50
N ASP A 55 14.76 15.52 12.35
CA ASP A 55 14.54 16.97 12.17
C ASP A 55 13.20 17.40 11.54
N ALA A 56 12.26 16.49 11.24
CA ALA A 56 11.09 16.85 10.42
C ALA A 56 9.69 16.62 11.02
N VAL A 57 9.55 15.84 12.11
CA VAL A 57 8.24 15.58 12.77
C VAL A 57 8.15 16.40 14.03
N ASP A 58 6.94 16.72 14.49
CA ASP A 58 6.78 17.10 15.88
C ASP A 58 7.32 15.95 16.77
N PRO A 59 8.44 16.16 17.49
CA PRO A 59 9.04 15.12 18.33
C PRO A 59 8.05 14.58 19.37
N VAL A 60 7.06 15.39 19.76
CA VAL A 60 5.95 15.00 20.63
C VAL A 60 5.11 13.89 20.02
N TYR A 61 4.73 14.01 18.73
CA TYR A 61 3.91 13.01 18.07
C TYR A 61 4.63 11.66 17.96
N GLN A 62 5.92 11.67 17.61
CA GLN A 62 6.72 10.45 17.51
C GLN A 62 6.82 9.74 18.86
N ALA A 63 7.09 10.50 19.91
CA ALA A 63 7.23 9.96 21.25
C ALA A 63 5.90 9.32 21.71
N LYS A 64 4.76 9.98 21.49
CA LYS A 64 3.43 9.40 21.74
C LYS A 64 3.15 8.15 20.88
N ALA A 65 3.52 8.16 19.60
CA ALA A 65 3.32 7.02 18.70
C ALA A 65 4.11 5.78 19.16
N ARG A 66 5.33 5.96 19.69
CA ARG A 66 6.13 4.86 20.27
C ARG A 66 5.44 4.24 21.48
N VAL A 67 4.86 5.06 22.37
CA VAL A 67 4.09 4.60 23.52
C VAL A 67 2.85 3.81 23.09
N LEU A 68 2.12 4.28 22.08
CA LEU A 68 0.97 3.55 21.51
C LEU A 68 1.39 2.18 20.94
N ASN A 69 2.52 2.12 20.23
CA ASN A 69 3.05 0.85 19.71
C ASN A 69 3.44 -0.11 20.83
N ALA A 70 4.02 0.41 21.92
CA ALA A 70 4.34 -0.38 23.10
C ALA A 70 3.08 -1.02 23.69
N ALA A 71 1.99 -0.25 23.80
CA ALA A 71 0.71 -0.75 24.30
C ALA A 71 0.13 -1.85 23.40
N PHE A 72 0.21 -1.72 22.07
CA PHE A 72 -0.20 -2.80 21.16
C PHE A 72 0.70 -4.02 21.21
N GLN A 73 1.99 -3.85 21.50
CA GLN A 73 2.91 -4.96 21.71
C GLN A 73 2.60 -5.72 23.02
N GLU A 74 2.26 -4.99 24.10
CA GLU A 74 1.78 -5.54 25.37
C GLU A 74 0.48 -6.34 25.18
N ILE A 75 -0.49 -5.77 24.45
CA ILE A 75 -1.73 -6.47 24.09
C ILE A 75 -1.42 -7.68 23.21
N GLY A 76 -0.44 -7.59 22.30
CA GLY A 76 -0.11 -8.64 21.35
C GLY A 76 -1.24 -8.98 20.37
N MET A 77 -1.08 -10.06 19.62
CA MET A 77 -2.07 -10.50 18.63
C MET A 77 -3.29 -11.12 19.33
N GLY A 78 -4.48 -10.55 19.11
CA GLY A 78 -5.73 -11.02 19.70
C GLY A 78 -6.85 -11.17 18.67
N LYS A 79 -8.07 -11.41 19.16
CA LYS A 79 -9.25 -11.61 18.31
C LYS A 79 -9.53 -10.40 17.42
N TYR A 80 -9.38 -9.18 17.93
CA TYR A 80 -9.61 -7.96 17.18
C TYR A 80 -8.70 -7.85 15.95
N GLN A 81 -7.40 -8.13 16.12
CA GLN A 81 -6.43 -8.07 15.01
C GLN A 81 -6.67 -9.17 13.98
N TRP A 82 -7.09 -10.38 14.39
CA TRP A 82 -7.47 -11.43 13.45
C TRP A 82 -8.73 -11.07 12.67
N TRP A 83 -9.76 -10.52 13.33
CA TRP A 83 -10.93 -9.99 12.63
C TRP A 83 -10.54 -8.87 11.66
N LEU A 84 -9.62 -7.98 12.06
CA LEU A 84 -9.10 -6.93 11.20
C LEU A 84 -8.34 -7.48 9.99
N PHE A 85 -7.62 -8.60 10.14
CA PHE A 85 -6.97 -9.28 9.02
C PHE A 85 -7.97 -9.76 7.97
N PHE A 86 -9.07 -10.39 8.39
CA PHE A 86 -10.11 -10.85 7.46
C PHE A 86 -10.85 -9.67 6.81
N VAL A 87 -11.27 -8.69 7.61
CA VAL A 87 -12.06 -7.55 7.12
C VAL A 87 -11.22 -6.58 6.29
N GLY A 88 -9.95 -6.35 6.65
CA GLY A 88 -8.99 -5.63 5.81
C GLY A 88 -8.63 -6.40 4.53
N GLY A 89 -8.69 -7.74 4.59
CA GLY A 89 -8.59 -8.59 3.40
C GLY A 89 -9.66 -8.30 2.35
N PHE A 90 -10.84 -7.81 2.75
CA PHE A 90 -11.89 -7.44 1.79
C PHE A 90 -11.49 -6.29 0.88
N GLY A 91 -10.77 -5.27 1.36
CA GLY A 91 -10.31 -4.20 0.47
C GLY A 91 -9.18 -4.65 -0.46
N TRP A 92 -8.29 -5.55 0.00
CA TRP A 92 -7.27 -6.17 -0.85
C TRP A 92 -7.90 -7.07 -1.94
N PHE A 93 -8.93 -7.83 -1.58
CA PHE A 93 -9.77 -8.56 -2.52
C PHE A 93 -10.34 -7.62 -3.59
N THR A 94 -10.94 -6.51 -3.16
CA THR A 94 -11.54 -5.50 -4.05
C THR A 94 -10.50 -4.86 -4.98
N ASP A 95 -9.29 -4.57 -4.48
CA ASP A 95 -8.22 -3.93 -5.26
C ASP A 95 -7.76 -4.77 -6.47
N ASN A 96 -7.78 -6.11 -6.40
CA ASN A 96 -7.53 -6.95 -7.58
C ASN A 96 -8.80 -7.25 -8.38
N ALA A 97 -9.88 -7.62 -7.67
CA ALA A 97 -11.07 -8.15 -8.31
C ALA A 97 -11.67 -7.17 -9.31
N TRP A 98 -11.76 -5.88 -8.97
CA TRP A 98 -12.41 -4.87 -9.81
C TRP A 98 -11.61 -4.49 -11.06
N PRO A 99 -10.29 -4.28 -10.98
CA PRO A 99 -9.47 -4.15 -12.17
C PRO A 99 -9.59 -5.34 -13.12
N CYS A 100 -9.67 -6.56 -12.57
CA CYS A 100 -9.90 -7.76 -13.36
C CYS A 100 -11.31 -7.82 -13.95
N ILE A 101 -12.36 -7.48 -13.18
CA ILE A 101 -13.76 -7.42 -13.65
C ILE A 101 -13.87 -6.53 -14.89
N THR A 102 -13.27 -5.34 -14.88
CA THR A 102 -13.31 -4.44 -16.05
C THR A 102 -12.67 -5.08 -17.28
N GLY A 103 -11.55 -5.79 -17.10
CA GLY A 103 -10.90 -6.56 -18.17
C GLY A 103 -11.78 -7.69 -18.71
N LEU A 104 -12.51 -8.37 -17.82
CA LEU A 104 -13.36 -9.51 -18.15
C LEU A 104 -14.62 -9.11 -18.93
N ILE A 105 -15.11 -7.88 -18.80
CA ILE A 105 -16.30 -7.42 -19.52
C ILE A 105 -15.99 -6.77 -20.88
N ILE A 106 -14.71 -6.58 -21.25
CA ILE A 106 -14.35 -5.83 -22.48
C ILE A 106 -15.02 -6.43 -23.72
N ASN A 107 -14.81 -7.73 -23.97
CA ASN A 107 -15.32 -8.39 -25.17
C ASN A 107 -16.86 -8.29 -25.31
N PRO A 108 -17.66 -8.73 -24.32
CA PRO A 108 -19.11 -8.64 -24.44
C PRO A 108 -19.61 -7.20 -24.55
N VAL A 109 -18.94 -6.22 -23.93
CA VAL A 109 -19.32 -4.80 -24.05
C VAL A 109 -19.04 -4.26 -25.46
N VAL A 110 -17.90 -4.64 -26.06
CA VAL A 110 -17.55 -4.24 -27.44
C VAL A 110 -18.49 -4.88 -28.46
N PHE A 111 -18.96 -6.11 -28.22
CA PHE A 111 -19.93 -6.78 -29.10
C PHE A 111 -21.30 -6.09 -29.12
N GLU A 112 -21.72 -5.49 -28.01
CA GLU A 112 -23.02 -4.81 -27.92
C GLU A 112 -22.96 -3.36 -28.41
N PHE A 113 -21.91 -2.62 -28.06
CA PHE A 113 -21.76 -1.22 -28.47
C PHE A 113 -20.93 -1.11 -29.74
N ALA A 114 -21.59 -1.21 -30.89
CA ALA A 114 -20.95 -1.07 -32.20
C ALA A 114 -20.08 0.20 -32.29
N GLY A 115 -18.83 0.04 -32.75
CA GLY A 115 -17.85 1.13 -32.89
C GLY A 115 -17.17 1.57 -31.58
N PHE A 116 -17.49 0.95 -30.44
CA PHE A 116 -16.84 1.24 -29.17
C PHE A 116 -15.47 0.57 -29.07
N LYS A 117 -14.44 1.33 -28.70
CA LYS A 117 -13.09 0.80 -28.47
C LYS A 117 -12.95 0.32 -27.03
N GLY A 118 -12.78 -0.99 -26.83
CA GLY A 118 -12.58 -1.62 -25.52
C GLY A 118 -11.59 -0.92 -24.57
N PRO A 119 -10.44 -0.40 -25.04
CA PRO A 119 -9.48 0.31 -24.18
C PRO A 119 -10.04 1.53 -23.42
N PHE A 120 -11.16 2.13 -23.85
CA PHE A 120 -11.80 3.22 -23.10
C PHE A 120 -12.29 2.77 -21.70
N LEU A 121 -12.66 1.50 -21.52
CA LEU A 121 -13.04 0.97 -20.20
C LEU A 121 -11.84 0.93 -19.26
N ILE A 122 -10.68 0.48 -19.76
CA ILE A 122 -9.43 0.44 -19.00
C ILE A 122 -8.92 1.84 -18.70
N LEU A 123 -9.09 2.79 -19.63
CA LEU A 123 -8.78 4.20 -19.39
C LEU A 123 -9.64 4.77 -18.27
N ALA A 124 -10.96 4.58 -18.33
CA ALA A 124 -11.89 5.04 -17.30
C ALA A 124 -11.56 4.44 -15.92
N GLN A 125 -11.25 3.15 -15.88
CA GLN A 125 -10.75 2.48 -14.67
C GLN A 125 -9.49 3.12 -14.13
N SER A 126 -8.48 3.35 -14.99
CA SER A 126 -7.18 3.85 -14.57
C SER A 126 -7.28 5.26 -14.00
N ILE A 127 -8.13 6.10 -14.61
CA ILE A 127 -8.47 7.44 -14.09
C ILE A 127 -9.16 7.32 -12.73
N GLY A 128 -10.17 6.45 -12.61
CA GLY A 128 -10.88 6.22 -11.35
C GLY A 128 -9.95 5.78 -10.22
N LEU A 129 -9.05 4.82 -10.49
CA LEU A 129 -8.07 4.33 -9.53
C LEU A 129 -7.08 5.42 -9.10
N LEU A 130 -6.61 6.25 -10.04
CA LEU A 130 -5.73 7.38 -9.74
C LEU A 130 -6.42 8.40 -8.82
N VAL A 131 -7.63 8.83 -9.19
CA VAL A 131 -8.42 9.78 -8.40
C VAL A 131 -8.73 9.21 -7.02
N GLY A 132 -9.13 7.93 -6.94
CA GLY A 132 -9.39 7.23 -5.69
C GLY A 132 -8.18 7.17 -4.77
N ALA A 133 -7.02 6.77 -5.30
CA ALA A 133 -5.79 6.66 -4.53
C ALA A 133 -5.37 8.00 -3.90
N VAL A 134 -5.47 9.10 -4.67
CA VAL A 134 -5.16 10.45 -4.16
C VAL A 134 -6.22 10.93 -3.16
N PHE A 135 -7.50 10.80 -3.52
CA PHE A 135 -8.62 11.28 -2.71
C PHE A 135 -8.70 10.57 -1.35
N TRP A 136 -8.67 9.24 -1.33
CA TRP A 136 -8.73 8.47 -0.09
C TRP A 136 -7.40 8.47 0.65
N GLY A 137 -6.28 8.47 -0.07
CA GLY A 137 -4.95 8.54 0.52
C GLY A 137 -4.77 9.78 1.39
N VAL A 138 -5.17 10.96 0.90
CA VAL A 138 -5.12 12.21 1.68
C VAL A 138 -6.34 12.36 2.59
N GLY A 139 -7.54 12.01 2.10
CA GLY A 139 -8.79 12.22 2.83
C GLY A 139 -8.87 11.46 4.15
N CYS A 140 -8.31 10.25 4.21
CA CYS A 140 -8.31 9.42 5.41
C CYS A 140 -7.52 10.03 6.59
N ASP A 141 -6.57 10.93 6.31
CA ASP A 141 -5.84 11.71 7.32
C ASP A 141 -6.59 12.97 7.76
N ILE A 142 -7.63 13.39 7.03
CA ILE A 142 -8.41 14.58 7.35
C ILE A 142 -9.66 14.21 8.17
N TRP A 143 -10.49 13.30 7.66
CA TRP A 143 -11.77 12.94 8.27
C TRP A 143 -11.77 11.62 9.05
N GLY A 144 -10.64 10.90 9.05
CA GLY A 144 -10.46 9.67 9.82
C GLY A 144 -10.41 8.40 8.97
N ARG A 145 -9.79 7.37 9.56
CA ARG A 145 -9.56 6.08 8.91
C ARG A 145 -10.83 5.26 8.88
N ARG A 146 -11.68 5.32 9.92
CA ARG A 146 -12.91 4.52 10.02
C ARG A 146 -13.89 4.76 8.87
N TRP A 147 -14.15 6.02 8.52
CA TRP A 147 -15.08 6.33 7.42
C TRP A 147 -14.51 5.91 6.07
N SER A 148 -13.24 6.23 5.83
CA SER A 148 -12.54 5.86 4.60
C SER A 148 -12.53 4.35 4.38
N PHE A 149 -12.26 3.58 5.44
CA PHE A 149 -12.25 2.11 5.44
C PHE A 149 -13.60 1.53 4.99
N ASN A 150 -14.72 2.14 5.36
CA ASN A 150 -16.03 1.60 5.03
C ASN A 150 -16.61 2.13 3.70
N LEU A 151 -16.42 3.42 3.41
CA LEU A 151 -17.03 4.07 2.26
C LEU A 151 -16.46 3.59 0.92
N THR A 152 -15.21 3.15 0.87
CA THR A 152 -14.57 2.62 -0.34
C THR A 152 -15.31 1.40 -0.90
N LEU A 153 -15.72 0.45 -0.05
CA LEU A 153 -16.52 -0.71 -0.48
C LEU A 153 -17.95 -0.32 -0.86
N LEU A 154 -18.56 0.60 -0.11
CA LEU A 154 -19.91 1.07 -0.40
C LEU A 154 -20.01 1.71 -1.78
N ILE A 155 -19.09 2.63 -2.09
CA ILE A 155 -19.01 3.31 -3.38
C ILE A 155 -18.79 2.27 -4.48
N THR A 156 -17.85 1.35 -4.28
CA THR A 156 -17.58 0.30 -5.26
C THR A 156 -18.84 -0.54 -5.54
N GLY A 157 -19.55 -1.00 -4.50
CA GLY A 157 -20.74 -1.83 -4.64
C GLY A 157 -21.92 -1.11 -5.30
N ILE A 158 -22.24 0.13 -4.89
CA ILE A 158 -23.37 0.90 -5.45
C ILE A 158 -23.14 1.17 -6.95
N PHE A 159 -21.97 1.72 -7.31
CA PHE A 159 -21.70 2.09 -8.70
C PHE A 159 -21.51 0.86 -9.59
N ALA A 160 -21.03 -0.25 -9.05
CA ALA A 160 -21.01 -1.53 -9.76
C ALA A 160 -22.42 -2.07 -10.08
N LEU A 161 -23.33 -2.03 -9.10
CA LEU A 161 -24.73 -2.43 -9.32
C LEU A 161 -25.39 -1.53 -10.38
N SER A 162 -25.15 -0.22 -10.30
CA SER A 162 -25.63 0.74 -11.31
C SER A 162 -25.03 0.47 -12.69
N ALA A 163 -23.75 0.10 -12.78
CA ALA A 163 -23.07 -0.15 -14.05
C ALA A 163 -23.63 -1.35 -14.82
N GLY A 164 -24.14 -2.39 -14.15
CA GLY A 164 -24.88 -3.47 -14.82
C GLY A 164 -26.16 -2.98 -15.51
N GLY A 165 -26.71 -1.83 -15.08
CA GLY A 165 -27.86 -1.17 -15.71
C GLY A 165 -27.50 -0.20 -16.84
N ALA A 166 -26.21 0.00 -17.16
CA ALA A 166 -25.78 1.05 -18.07
C ALA A 166 -26.40 0.91 -19.48
N PRO A 167 -27.05 1.96 -20.01
CA PRO A 167 -27.69 1.93 -21.33
C PRO A 167 -26.73 2.31 -22.47
N THR A 168 -25.63 3.01 -22.18
CA THR A 168 -24.65 3.49 -23.16
C THR A 168 -23.23 3.19 -22.71
N SER A 169 -22.31 3.08 -23.66
CA SER A 169 -20.89 2.88 -23.39
C SER A 169 -20.28 4.03 -22.58
N LEU A 170 -20.72 5.28 -22.81
CA LEU A 170 -20.28 6.44 -22.05
C LEU A 170 -20.74 6.36 -20.58
N ALA A 171 -22.01 6.00 -20.33
CA ALA A 171 -22.52 5.81 -18.98
C ALA A 171 -21.76 4.68 -18.26
N LEU A 172 -21.46 3.59 -18.96
CA LEU A 172 -20.65 2.50 -18.43
C LEU A 172 -19.24 2.97 -18.06
N CYS A 173 -18.55 3.70 -18.95
CA CYS A 173 -17.23 4.27 -18.65
C CYS A 173 -17.27 5.19 -17.42
N ALA A 174 -18.26 6.07 -17.33
CA ALA A 174 -18.42 6.95 -16.18
C ALA A 174 -18.59 6.15 -14.88
N LEU A 175 -19.47 5.14 -14.87
CA LEU A 175 -19.70 4.29 -13.70
C LEU A 175 -18.48 3.43 -13.33
N ILE A 176 -17.73 2.94 -14.32
CA ILE A 176 -16.44 2.25 -14.10
C ILE A 176 -15.44 3.18 -13.44
N ALA A 177 -15.33 4.43 -13.91
CA ALA A 177 -14.46 5.41 -13.27
C ALA A 177 -14.88 5.64 -11.82
N THR A 178 -16.17 5.84 -11.56
CA THR A 178 -16.68 6.13 -10.21
C THR A 178 -16.53 4.97 -9.23
N TRP A 179 -16.80 3.72 -9.64
CA TRP A 179 -16.56 2.58 -8.74
C TRP A 179 -15.06 2.45 -8.42
N ASN A 180 -14.18 2.76 -9.39
CA ASN A 180 -12.74 2.64 -9.22
C ASN A 180 -12.16 3.74 -8.31
N ILE A 181 -12.87 4.85 -8.11
CA ILE A 181 -12.56 5.81 -7.04
C ILE A 181 -12.65 5.11 -5.68
N GLY A 182 -13.66 4.25 -5.45
CA GLY A 182 -13.75 3.42 -4.25
C GLY A 182 -12.63 2.39 -4.18
N VAL A 183 -12.38 1.66 -5.27
CA VAL A 183 -11.34 0.62 -5.34
C VAL A 183 -9.96 1.18 -4.99
N GLY A 184 -9.57 2.32 -5.60
CA GLY A 184 -8.24 2.90 -5.45
C GLY A 184 -7.91 3.36 -4.02
N GLY A 185 -8.92 3.55 -3.16
CA GLY A 185 -8.73 3.90 -1.77
C GLY A 185 -8.49 2.74 -0.81
N ASN A 186 -8.84 1.51 -1.20
CA ASN A 186 -8.75 0.36 -0.28
C ASN A 186 -7.31 0.06 0.12
N LEU A 187 -6.38 0.03 -0.84
CA LEU A 187 -4.99 -0.30 -0.56
C LEU A 187 -4.34 0.64 0.48
N PRO A 188 -4.32 1.99 0.29
CA PRO A 188 -3.67 2.89 1.25
C PRO A 188 -4.39 2.93 2.60
N VAL A 189 -5.72 2.87 2.61
CA VAL A 189 -6.51 2.95 3.85
C VAL A 189 -6.38 1.66 4.66
N ASP A 190 -6.52 0.50 4.03
CA ASP A 190 -6.53 -0.80 4.71
C ASP A 190 -5.14 -1.14 5.25
N SER A 191 -4.09 -0.85 4.47
CA SER A 191 -2.71 -1.07 4.91
C SER A 191 -2.35 -0.18 6.10
N ALA A 192 -2.77 1.08 6.10
CA ALA A 192 -2.53 2.01 7.21
C ALA A 192 -3.27 1.53 8.47
N VAL A 193 -4.57 1.24 8.35
CA VAL A 193 -5.36 0.72 9.47
C VAL A 193 -4.76 -0.57 10.01
N PHE A 194 -4.37 -1.50 9.15
CA PHE A 194 -3.80 -2.77 9.59
C PHE A 194 -2.52 -2.57 10.40
N LEU A 195 -1.60 -1.72 9.92
CA LEU A 195 -0.33 -1.44 10.60
C LEU A 195 -0.49 -0.66 11.92
N GLU A 196 -1.58 0.06 12.10
CA GLU A 196 -1.83 0.86 13.32
C GLU A 196 -2.41 0.05 14.48
N PHE A 197 -3.01 -1.11 14.21
CA PHE A 197 -3.61 -1.99 15.22
C PHE A 197 -2.85 -3.31 15.45
N VAL A 198 -1.96 -3.68 14.52
CA VAL A 198 -1.20 -4.94 14.55
C VAL A 198 0.15 -4.72 15.24
N PRO A 199 0.53 -5.59 16.21
CA PRO A 199 1.82 -5.49 16.89
C PRO A 199 2.99 -5.68 15.91
N ALA A 200 4.13 -5.06 16.23
CA ALA A 200 5.33 -5.07 15.38
C ALA A 200 5.80 -6.50 15.04
N SER A 201 5.62 -7.45 15.96
CA SER A 201 5.99 -8.86 15.78
C SER A 201 5.22 -9.57 14.65
N HIS A 202 4.04 -9.09 14.29
CA HIS A 202 3.15 -9.72 13.31
C HIS A 202 2.94 -8.88 12.05
N GLN A 203 3.77 -7.84 11.83
CA GLN A 203 3.69 -7.00 10.63
C GLN A 203 3.89 -7.79 9.32
N TYR A 204 4.53 -8.96 9.37
CA TYR A 204 4.65 -9.85 8.21
C TYR A 204 3.28 -10.26 7.62
N LEU A 205 2.21 -10.24 8.42
CA LEU A 205 0.83 -10.48 7.98
C LEU A 205 0.36 -9.48 6.91
N LEU A 206 0.99 -8.31 6.79
CA LEU A 206 0.74 -7.38 5.68
C LEU A 206 1.14 -8.00 4.33
N THR A 207 2.21 -8.80 4.30
CA THR A 207 2.58 -9.56 3.11
C THR A 207 1.55 -10.66 2.84
N VAL A 208 1.09 -11.33 3.89
CA VAL A 208 0.10 -12.41 3.80
C VAL A 208 -1.27 -11.89 3.31
N LEU A 209 -1.59 -10.61 3.55
CA LEU A 209 -2.77 -9.95 3.00
C LEU A 209 -2.82 -9.99 1.45
N SER A 210 -1.68 -10.18 0.77
CA SER A 210 -1.65 -10.35 -0.69
C SER A 210 -2.38 -11.62 -1.17
N ILE A 211 -2.63 -12.60 -0.30
CA ILE A 211 -3.44 -13.78 -0.64
C ILE A 211 -4.86 -13.36 -1.05
N TRP A 212 -5.42 -12.34 -0.38
CA TRP A 212 -6.75 -11.82 -0.71
C TRP A 212 -6.81 -11.23 -2.12
N TRP A 213 -5.70 -10.71 -2.61
CA TRP A 213 -5.56 -10.21 -3.98
C TRP A 213 -5.76 -11.35 -4.99
N ALA A 214 -5.09 -12.50 -4.79
CA ALA A 214 -5.24 -13.69 -5.63
C ALA A 214 -6.65 -14.32 -5.50
N VAL A 215 -7.22 -14.36 -4.29
CA VAL A 215 -8.60 -14.81 -4.06
C VAL A 215 -9.60 -13.89 -4.79
N GLY A 216 -9.37 -12.58 -4.78
CA GLY A 216 -10.14 -11.59 -5.55
C GLY A 216 -10.21 -11.92 -7.03
N GLN A 217 -9.04 -12.14 -7.63
CA GLN A 217 -8.93 -12.52 -9.03
C GLN A 217 -9.68 -13.82 -9.34
N LEU A 218 -9.52 -14.82 -8.48
CA LEU A 218 -10.13 -16.15 -8.66
C LEU A 218 -11.65 -16.07 -8.57
N VAL A 219 -12.20 -15.40 -7.56
CA VAL A 219 -13.65 -15.24 -7.41
C VAL A 219 -14.23 -14.48 -8.59
N ALA A 220 -13.60 -13.37 -9.01
CA ALA A 220 -14.04 -12.63 -10.19
C ALA A 220 -14.07 -13.51 -11.45
N SER A 221 -13.04 -14.33 -11.66
CA SER A 221 -12.94 -15.23 -12.82
C SER A 221 -13.97 -16.37 -12.77
N LEU A 222 -14.17 -16.97 -11.59
CA LEU A 222 -15.13 -18.05 -11.37
C LEU A 222 -16.57 -17.61 -11.55
N VAL A 223 -16.90 -16.38 -11.13
CA VAL A 223 -18.24 -15.81 -11.33
C VAL A 223 -18.42 -15.36 -12.77
N ALA A 224 -17.39 -14.78 -13.40
CA ALA A 224 -17.45 -14.36 -14.81
C ALA A 224 -17.71 -15.52 -15.77
N TRP A 225 -17.08 -16.68 -15.55
CA TRP A 225 -17.12 -17.80 -16.48
C TRP A 225 -18.55 -18.27 -16.81
N PRO A 226 -19.39 -18.70 -15.86
CA PRO A 226 -20.74 -19.17 -16.17
C PRO A 226 -21.66 -18.06 -16.69
N PHE A 227 -21.51 -16.81 -16.23
CA PHE A 227 -22.37 -15.72 -16.69
C PHE A 227 -22.01 -15.27 -18.10
N ILE A 228 -20.74 -15.04 -18.39
CA ILE A 228 -20.34 -14.49 -19.68
C ILE A 228 -20.33 -15.58 -20.75
N ALA A 229 -19.87 -16.80 -20.44
CA ALA A 229 -19.81 -17.86 -21.45
C ALA A 229 -21.20 -18.35 -21.90
N ASN A 230 -22.22 -18.31 -21.04
CA ASN A 230 -23.56 -18.83 -21.37
C ASN A 230 -24.57 -17.75 -21.78
N PHE A 231 -24.39 -16.49 -21.36
CA PHE A 231 -25.38 -15.42 -21.56
C PHE A 231 -24.82 -14.23 -22.36
N SER A 232 -23.75 -14.42 -23.14
CA SER A 232 -23.19 -13.37 -24.00
C SER A 232 -23.05 -13.82 -25.44
N CYS A 233 -23.07 -12.86 -26.36
CA CYS A 233 -22.87 -13.12 -27.79
C CYS A 233 -21.45 -13.63 -28.06
N SER A 234 -21.30 -14.53 -29.03
CA SER A 234 -20.00 -15.01 -29.50
C SER A 234 -19.30 -14.03 -30.47
N SER A 235 -20.07 -13.16 -31.13
CA SER A 235 -19.57 -12.13 -32.05
C SER A 235 -20.39 -10.84 -31.97
N ALA A 236 -19.88 -9.76 -32.57
CA ALA A 236 -20.57 -8.48 -32.65
C ALA A 236 -21.75 -8.49 -33.66
N ASP A 237 -21.74 -9.42 -34.62
CA ASP A 237 -22.72 -9.48 -35.70
C ASP A 237 -24.09 -9.91 -35.16
N GLY A 238 -25.07 -8.99 -35.19
CA GLY A 238 -26.43 -9.26 -34.72
C GLY A 238 -26.57 -9.37 -33.20
N CYS A 239 -25.57 -8.93 -32.42
CA CYS A 239 -25.63 -8.98 -30.98
C CYS A 239 -26.64 -7.96 -30.42
N THR A 240 -27.78 -8.46 -29.95
CA THR A 240 -28.79 -7.63 -29.27
C THR A 240 -28.53 -7.61 -27.77
N ARG A 241 -28.96 -6.52 -27.10
CA ARG A 241 -28.89 -6.41 -25.63
C ARG A 241 -29.50 -7.62 -24.90
N ALA A 242 -30.62 -8.15 -25.40
CA ALA A 242 -31.30 -9.30 -24.80
C ALA A 242 -30.45 -10.57 -24.84
N GLY A 243 -29.63 -10.75 -25.90
CA GLY A 243 -28.70 -11.88 -26.03
C GLY A 243 -27.35 -11.67 -25.34
N ASN A 244 -27.10 -10.50 -24.75
CA ASN A 244 -25.81 -10.11 -24.15
C ASN A 244 -25.94 -9.66 -22.69
N MET A 245 -26.74 -10.38 -21.92
CA MET A 245 -26.99 -10.06 -20.51
C MET A 245 -25.89 -10.55 -19.56
N GLY A 246 -24.96 -11.41 -20.03
CA GLY A 246 -23.95 -12.05 -19.19
C GLY A 246 -23.05 -11.09 -18.42
N TRP A 247 -22.54 -10.04 -19.07
CA TRP A 247 -21.71 -9.03 -18.40
C TRP A 247 -22.51 -8.22 -17.36
N ARG A 248 -23.82 -8.03 -17.55
CA ARG A 248 -24.69 -7.33 -16.59
C ARG A 248 -24.98 -8.19 -15.37
N TYR A 249 -25.33 -9.45 -15.58
CA TYR A 249 -25.49 -10.42 -14.49
C TYR A 249 -24.21 -10.56 -13.68
N PHE A 250 -23.06 -10.59 -14.35
CA PHE A 250 -21.76 -10.59 -13.69
C PHE A 250 -21.53 -9.33 -12.83
N LEU A 251 -21.77 -8.13 -13.37
CA LEU A 251 -21.63 -6.89 -12.59
C LEU A 251 -22.62 -6.81 -11.41
N TRP A 252 -23.86 -7.27 -11.59
CA TRP A 252 -24.82 -7.31 -10.49
C TRP A 252 -24.42 -8.31 -9.40
N ALA A 253 -23.94 -9.49 -9.78
CA ALA A 253 -23.46 -10.49 -8.82
C ALA A 253 -22.24 -9.97 -8.03
N MET A 254 -21.25 -9.39 -8.71
CA MET A 254 -20.06 -8.85 -8.06
C MET A 254 -20.37 -7.59 -7.25
N GLY A 255 -21.26 -6.71 -7.73
CA GLY A 255 -21.74 -5.55 -7.00
C GLY A 255 -22.50 -5.94 -5.72
N ALA A 256 -23.37 -6.94 -5.80
CA ALA A 256 -24.06 -7.49 -4.63
C ALA A 256 -23.09 -8.11 -3.62
N LEU A 257 -22.06 -8.84 -4.10
CA LEU A 257 -20.99 -9.34 -3.24
C LEU A 257 -20.28 -8.19 -2.50
N MET A 258 -19.98 -7.07 -3.17
CA MET A 258 -19.38 -5.90 -2.50
C MET A 258 -20.30 -5.27 -1.47
N MET A 259 -21.60 -5.23 -1.72
CA MET A 259 -22.57 -4.75 -0.73
C MET A 259 -22.60 -5.68 0.51
N VAL A 260 -22.49 -6.99 0.32
CA VAL A 260 -22.36 -7.95 1.44
C VAL A 260 -21.06 -7.70 2.21
N LEU A 261 -19.92 -7.54 1.54
CA LEU A 261 -18.65 -7.25 2.21
C LEU A 261 -18.70 -5.91 2.95
N PHE A 262 -19.33 -4.89 2.39
CA PHE A 262 -19.59 -3.61 3.07
C PHE A 262 -20.44 -3.81 4.33
N VAL A 263 -21.53 -4.57 4.26
CA VAL A 263 -22.41 -4.83 5.41
C VAL A 263 -21.65 -5.56 6.52
N LEU A 264 -20.85 -6.58 6.17
CA LEU A 264 -19.98 -7.28 7.13
C LEU A 264 -18.96 -6.32 7.75
N ARG A 265 -18.32 -5.48 6.94
CA ARG A 265 -17.29 -4.53 7.36
C ARG A 265 -17.82 -3.41 8.26
N PHE A 266 -19.03 -2.90 7.98
CA PHE A 266 -19.60 -1.75 8.69
C PHE A 266 -20.47 -2.14 9.89
N PHE A 267 -21.29 -3.20 9.77
CA PHE A 267 -22.25 -3.58 10.80
C PHE A 267 -21.79 -4.74 11.68
N VAL A 268 -21.02 -5.70 11.15
CA VAL A 268 -20.59 -6.88 11.93
C VAL A 268 -19.29 -6.59 12.67
N PHE A 269 -18.32 -5.92 12.03
CA PHE A 269 -17.06 -5.55 12.67
C PHE A 269 -17.05 -4.07 13.06
N LYS A 270 -17.11 -3.79 14.37
CA LYS A 270 -16.99 -2.42 14.88
C LYS A 270 -15.54 -1.97 14.88
N MET A 271 -15.10 -1.38 13.77
CA MET A 271 -13.80 -0.73 13.68
C MET A 271 -13.76 0.52 14.58
N TYR A 272 -12.79 0.57 15.49
CA TYR A 272 -12.47 1.78 16.23
C TYR A 272 -11.62 2.73 15.38
N GLU A 273 -11.71 4.03 15.65
CA GLU A 273 -10.84 5.00 14.98
C GLU A 273 -9.38 4.77 15.38
N SER A 274 -8.45 5.10 14.48
CA SER A 274 -7.03 4.89 14.73
C SER A 274 -6.52 5.69 15.93
N PRO A 275 -5.86 5.06 16.93
CA PRO A 275 -5.23 5.78 18.04
C PRO A 275 -4.18 6.78 17.58
N ARG A 276 -3.42 6.47 16.51
CA ARG A 276 -2.41 7.37 15.94
C ARG A 276 -3.05 8.59 15.28
N PHE A 277 -4.18 8.40 14.59
CA PHE A 277 -4.96 9.51 14.05
C PHE A 277 -5.50 10.41 15.16
N LEU A 278 -6.00 9.83 16.25
CA LEU A 278 -6.54 10.58 17.38
C LEU A 278 -5.45 11.41 18.10
N VAL A 279 -4.28 10.83 18.37
CA VAL A 279 -3.12 11.57 18.91
C VAL A 279 -2.65 12.67 17.95
N GLY A 280 -2.64 12.41 16.64
CA GLY A 280 -2.31 13.44 15.64
C GLY A 280 -3.29 14.63 15.63
N ARG A 281 -4.51 14.43 16.13
CA ARG A 281 -5.51 15.49 16.35
C ARG A 281 -5.50 16.08 17.76
N GLY A 282 -4.57 15.66 18.63
CA GLY A 282 -4.50 16.07 20.04
C GLY A 282 -5.59 15.45 20.93
N ARG A 283 -6.24 14.37 20.49
CA ARG A 283 -7.33 13.69 21.22
C ARG A 283 -6.79 12.48 21.97
N ASP A 284 -5.89 12.73 22.91
CA ASP A 284 -5.15 11.68 23.62
C ASP A 284 -6.05 10.81 24.50
N GLU A 285 -7.07 11.39 25.16
CA GLU A 285 -8.00 10.61 25.98
C GLU A 285 -8.72 9.54 25.15
N GLU A 286 -9.18 9.91 23.94
CA GLU A 286 -9.86 8.98 23.06
C GLU A 286 -8.91 7.92 22.49
N ALA A 287 -7.66 8.28 22.21
CA ALA A 287 -6.65 7.32 21.76
C ALA A 287 -6.43 6.23 22.80
N VAL A 288 -6.27 6.60 24.08
CA VAL A 288 -6.13 5.67 25.20
C VAL A 288 -7.41 4.84 25.37
N GLU A 289 -8.58 5.46 25.28
CA GLU A 289 -9.86 4.74 25.35
C GLU A 289 -10.00 3.67 24.26
N VAL A 290 -9.58 3.96 23.03
CA VAL A 290 -9.57 2.99 21.93
C VAL A 290 -8.64 1.82 22.23
N VAL A 291 -7.42 2.08 22.71
CA VAL A 291 -6.46 1.01 23.07
C VAL A 291 -7.05 0.09 24.14
N HIS A 292 -7.69 0.65 25.17
CA HIS A 292 -8.40 -0.13 26.20
C HIS A 292 -9.58 -0.92 25.65
N LYS A 293 -10.36 -0.34 24.73
CA LYS A 293 -11.46 -1.04 24.05
C LYS A 293 -10.94 -2.24 23.23
N VAL A 294 -9.82 -2.09 22.53
CA VAL A 294 -9.17 -3.17 21.78
C VAL A 294 -8.62 -4.24 22.74
N ALA A 295 -7.95 -3.83 23.82
CA ALA A 295 -7.46 -4.75 24.86
C ALA A 295 -8.62 -5.59 25.43
N ARG A 296 -9.73 -4.94 25.79
CA ARG A 296 -10.94 -5.61 26.31
C ARG A 296 -11.55 -6.57 25.30
N PHE A 297 -11.61 -6.20 24.02
CA PHE A 297 -12.09 -7.09 22.95
C PHE A 297 -11.21 -8.35 22.84
N ASN A 298 -9.91 -8.20 23.07
CA ASN A 298 -8.94 -9.29 23.08
C ASN A 298 -8.93 -10.11 24.39
N GLY A 299 -9.72 -9.72 25.40
CA GLY A 299 -9.69 -10.34 26.72
C GLY A 299 -8.41 -10.04 27.50
N LYS A 300 -7.74 -8.93 27.19
CA LYS A 300 -6.50 -8.46 27.81
C LYS A 300 -6.70 -7.08 28.44
N THR A 301 -5.73 -6.66 29.23
CA THR A 301 -5.63 -5.30 29.78
C THR A 301 -4.43 -4.60 29.16
N SER A 302 -4.48 -3.26 29.09
CA SER A 302 -3.32 -2.45 28.76
C SER A 302 -2.95 -1.60 29.96
N SER A 303 -1.66 -1.39 30.18
CA SER A 303 -1.15 -0.47 31.19
C SER A 303 -1.17 1.00 30.75
N LEU A 304 -1.52 1.28 29.49
CA LEU A 304 -1.51 2.62 28.91
C LEU A 304 -2.45 3.59 29.63
N THR A 305 -1.93 4.73 30.05
CA THR A 305 -2.75 5.82 30.62
C THR A 305 -2.54 7.13 29.86
N VAL A 306 -3.49 8.06 30.00
CA VAL A 306 -3.37 9.42 29.44
C VAL A 306 -2.17 10.14 30.06
N GLY A 307 -1.86 9.87 31.34
CA GLY A 307 -0.69 10.42 32.02
C GLY A 307 0.62 10.08 31.32
N MET A 308 0.78 8.85 30.82
CA MET A 308 1.98 8.43 30.09
C MET A 308 2.15 9.18 28.76
N LEU A 309 1.06 9.46 28.05
CA LEU A 309 1.13 10.24 26.80
C LEU A 309 1.50 11.71 27.07
N ARG A 310 1.02 12.28 28.19
CA ARG A 310 1.34 13.66 28.62
C ARG A 310 2.77 13.78 29.15
N GLU A 311 3.23 12.81 29.93
CA GLU A 311 4.61 12.77 30.45
C GLU A 311 5.62 12.71 29.29
N VAL A 312 5.34 11.89 28.28
CA VAL A 312 6.19 11.77 27.10
C VAL A 312 6.13 13.03 26.21
N GLU A 313 4.99 13.73 26.18
CA GLU A 313 4.89 15.06 25.58
C GLU A 313 5.76 16.08 26.30
N ASP A 314 5.67 16.15 27.63
CA ASP A 314 6.46 17.09 28.44
C ASP A 314 7.96 16.85 28.26
N ILE A 315 8.40 15.58 28.28
CA ILE A 315 9.81 15.20 28.01
C ILE A 315 10.24 15.64 26.60
N ALA A 316 9.40 15.42 25.58
CA ALA A 316 9.70 15.81 24.21
C ALA A 316 9.76 17.34 24.03
N VAL A 317 8.86 18.08 24.69
CA VAL A 317 8.82 19.55 24.68
C VAL A 317 10.04 20.13 25.41
N GLU A 318 10.43 19.57 26.56
CA GLU A 318 11.64 19.99 27.28
C GLU A 318 12.91 19.78 26.46
N LYS A 319 13.02 18.64 25.76
CA LYS A 319 14.13 18.36 24.84
C LYS A 319 14.15 19.34 23.68
N ARG A 320 12.99 19.65 23.08
CA ARG A 320 12.88 20.65 22.01
C ARG A 320 13.30 22.05 22.49
N SER A 321 12.89 22.47 23.68
CA SER A 321 13.28 23.76 24.28
C SER A 321 14.79 23.86 24.53
N LYS A 322 15.43 22.75 24.94
CA LYS A 322 16.90 22.68 25.05
C LYS A 322 17.60 22.75 23.68
N HIS A 323 17.02 22.17 22.63
CA HIS A 323 17.56 22.20 21.26
C HIS A 323 17.35 23.57 20.56
N GLU A 324 16.19 24.20 20.74
CA GLU A 324 15.89 25.55 20.21
C GLU A 324 16.71 26.65 20.93
N LYS A 325 17.09 26.47 22.20
CA LYS A 325 18.02 27.39 22.88
C LYS A 325 19.43 27.42 22.27
N VAL A 326 19.82 26.41 21.47
CA VAL A 326 21.11 26.33 20.78
C VAL A 326 21.04 26.90 19.35
N ARG A 327 19.85 26.96 18.73
CA ARG A 327 19.61 27.62 17.44
C ARG A 327 18.63 28.77 17.62
N GLY A 328 19.15 29.98 17.82
CA GLY A 328 18.35 31.20 17.98
C GLY A 328 17.42 31.46 16.78
N VAL A 329 16.18 30.97 16.86
CA VAL A 329 15.11 31.27 15.92
C VAL A 329 13.98 31.94 16.71
N LYS A 330 13.72 33.21 16.39
CA LYS A 330 12.56 33.95 16.93
C LYS A 330 11.29 33.31 16.38
N VAL A 331 10.52 32.66 17.25
CA VAL A 331 9.18 32.15 16.92
C VAL A 331 8.20 33.32 17.01
N ASP A 332 7.60 33.68 15.87
CA ASP A 332 6.63 34.77 15.75
C ASP A 332 5.24 34.31 16.24
N THR A 333 4.81 34.83 17.39
CA THR A 333 3.55 34.49 18.10
C THR A 333 2.33 35.23 17.54
N SER A 334 2.17 35.26 16.22
CA SER A 334 1.02 35.89 15.57
C SER A 334 -0.12 34.89 15.30
N ALA A 335 -1.36 35.29 15.59
CA ALA A 335 -2.59 34.54 15.30
C ALA A 335 -2.74 34.16 13.81
N ARG A 336 -2.09 34.89 12.90
CA ARG A 336 -2.00 34.52 11.47
C ARG A 336 -1.15 33.27 11.23
N GLY A 337 -0.11 33.04 12.03
CA GLY A 337 0.74 31.82 11.96
C GLY A 337 0.06 30.57 12.53
N ALA A 338 -0.94 30.73 13.41
CA ALA A 338 -1.80 29.63 13.86
C ALA A 338 -2.87 29.27 12.81
N LEU A 339 -3.38 30.27 12.07
CA LEU A 339 -4.35 30.07 11.00
C LEU A 339 -3.70 29.49 9.72
N ALA A 340 -2.48 29.91 9.39
CA ALA A 340 -1.69 29.34 8.29
C ALA A 340 -1.39 27.83 8.50
N ARG A 341 -1.17 27.39 9.75
CA ARG A 341 -1.02 25.98 10.12
C ARG A 341 -2.29 25.13 9.94
N LYS A 342 -3.48 25.75 9.99
CA LYS A 342 -4.75 25.07 9.69
C LYS A 342 -5.06 25.01 8.19
N LEU A 343 -4.38 25.81 7.37
CA LEU A 343 -4.58 25.90 5.91
C LEU A 343 -3.48 25.19 5.09
N SER A 344 -2.38 24.77 5.72
CA SER A 344 -1.30 23.99 5.06
C SER A 344 -1.62 22.48 4.93
N VAL A 345 -2.89 22.10 4.88
CA VAL A 345 -3.36 20.68 4.88
C VAL A 345 -2.94 19.91 3.62
N VAL A 346 -2.34 20.57 2.63
CA VAL A 346 -1.48 19.92 1.63
C VAL A 346 -0.04 20.18 2.04
N ASP A 347 0.42 19.47 3.06
CA ASP A 347 1.72 19.72 3.66
C ASP A 347 2.82 19.13 2.76
N THR A 348 3.30 19.96 1.83
CA THR A 348 4.45 19.65 0.97
C THR A 348 5.72 19.31 1.77
N SER A 349 5.72 19.55 3.08
CA SER A 349 6.78 19.13 4.01
C SER A 349 7.00 17.62 4.00
N HIS A 350 5.95 16.79 3.91
CA HIS A 350 6.06 15.32 3.87
C HIS A 350 6.69 14.81 2.57
N VAL A 351 6.30 15.42 1.44
CA VAL A 351 6.93 15.11 0.14
C VAL A 351 8.39 15.56 0.16
N LYS A 352 8.68 16.74 0.71
CA LYS A 352 10.06 17.24 0.83
C LYS A 352 10.91 16.38 1.77
N ALA A 353 10.33 15.82 2.83
CA ALA A 353 10.98 14.90 3.75
C ALA A 353 11.44 13.60 3.05
N LEU A 354 10.62 13.06 2.14
CA LEU A 354 10.96 11.87 1.33
C LEU A 354 12.21 12.06 0.44
N PHE A 355 12.58 13.32 0.14
CA PHE A 355 13.76 13.68 -0.64
C PHE A 355 14.81 14.47 0.17
N ALA A 356 14.68 14.53 1.50
CA ALA A 356 15.54 15.37 2.34
C ALA A 356 16.98 14.81 2.44
N THR A 357 17.14 13.50 2.62
CA THR A 357 18.46 12.85 2.66
C THR A 357 18.77 12.12 1.36
N ARG A 358 20.06 12.09 0.97
CA ARG A 358 20.52 11.40 -0.26
C ARG A 358 20.10 9.94 -0.31
N LYS A 359 20.11 9.24 0.83
CA LYS A 359 19.68 7.83 0.93
C LYS A 359 18.17 7.67 0.75
N MET A 360 17.37 8.53 1.35
CA MET A 360 15.91 8.52 1.20
C MET A 360 15.48 8.93 -0.21
N ALA A 361 16.03 10.02 -0.74
CA ALA A 361 15.77 10.46 -2.10
C ALA A 361 16.10 9.36 -3.13
N TYR A 362 17.20 8.63 -2.94
CA TYR A 362 17.58 7.51 -3.79
C TYR A 362 16.58 6.34 -3.70
N SER A 363 16.23 5.88 -2.49
CA SER A 363 15.25 4.81 -2.29
C SER A 363 13.87 5.17 -2.82
N THR A 364 13.39 6.38 -2.52
CA THR A 364 12.10 6.90 -3.00
C THR A 364 12.08 6.97 -4.53
N SER A 365 13.14 7.48 -5.16
CA SER A 365 13.23 7.57 -6.62
C SER A 365 13.24 6.20 -7.28
N LEU A 366 13.99 5.24 -6.74
CA LEU A 366 14.01 3.87 -7.25
C LEU A 366 12.64 3.19 -7.14
N LEU A 367 11.94 3.35 -6.00
CA LEU A 367 10.59 2.82 -5.84
C LEU A 367 9.59 3.45 -6.81
N ILE A 368 9.65 4.78 -7.02
CA ILE A 368 8.81 5.46 -8.01
C ILE A 368 9.03 4.87 -9.40
N VAL A 369 10.30 4.68 -9.80
CA VAL A 369 10.64 4.09 -11.11
C VAL A 369 10.14 2.64 -11.22
N LEU A 370 10.32 1.82 -10.18
CA LEU A 370 9.82 0.45 -10.16
C LEU A 370 8.30 0.39 -10.33
N TRP A 371 7.56 1.18 -9.56
CA TRP A 371 6.11 1.24 -9.62
C TRP A 371 5.59 1.79 -10.96
N ALA A 372 6.27 2.80 -11.50
CA ALA A 372 5.96 3.37 -12.82
C ALA A 372 6.16 2.35 -13.94
N PHE A 373 7.32 1.68 -13.98
CA PHE A 373 7.64 0.71 -15.03
C PHE A 373 6.72 -0.51 -14.97
N ILE A 374 6.49 -1.06 -13.78
CA ILE A 374 5.54 -2.17 -13.59
C ILE A 374 4.11 -1.74 -13.96
N GLY A 375 3.72 -0.50 -13.62
CA GLY A 375 2.42 0.08 -13.95
C GLY A 375 2.16 0.21 -15.44
N LEU A 376 3.19 0.49 -16.24
CA LEU A 376 3.11 0.53 -17.70
C LEU A 376 3.22 -0.87 -18.31
N ALA A 377 4.15 -1.69 -17.84
CA ALA A 377 4.50 -2.97 -18.45
C ALA A 377 3.34 -3.98 -18.36
N PHE A 378 2.68 -4.07 -17.20
CA PHE A 378 1.60 -5.05 -16.99
C PHE A 378 0.41 -4.83 -17.95
N PRO A 379 -0.20 -3.63 -18.05
CA PRO A 379 -1.35 -3.46 -18.95
C PRO A 379 -0.95 -3.46 -20.44
N LEU A 380 0.27 -3.04 -20.79
CA LEU A 380 0.78 -3.14 -22.16
C LEU A 380 0.83 -4.59 -22.64
N TYR A 381 1.35 -5.50 -21.82
CA TYR A 381 1.39 -6.91 -22.22
C TYR A 381 -0.02 -7.48 -22.41
N ASN A 382 -0.88 -7.33 -21.40
CA ASN A 382 -2.23 -7.89 -21.43
C ASN A 382 -3.10 -7.31 -22.58
N GLY A 383 -2.86 -6.05 -22.98
CA GLY A 383 -3.60 -5.42 -24.07
C GLY A 383 -3.16 -5.85 -25.48
N PHE A 384 -1.89 -6.22 -25.67
CA PHE A 384 -1.32 -6.42 -27.02
C PHE A 384 -0.98 -7.88 -27.35
N VAL A 385 -0.79 -8.75 -26.35
CA VAL A 385 -0.29 -10.13 -26.56
C VAL A 385 -1.15 -10.94 -27.54
N THR A 386 -2.47 -10.88 -27.41
CA THR A 386 -3.38 -11.66 -28.25
C THR A 386 -3.33 -11.21 -29.71
N VAL A 387 -3.37 -9.91 -29.96
CA VAL A 387 -3.34 -9.33 -31.31
C VAL A 387 -2.01 -9.62 -32.00
N PHE A 388 -0.91 -9.50 -31.27
CA PHE A 388 0.43 -9.78 -31.79
C PHE A 388 0.64 -11.25 -32.18
N LEU A 389 0.14 -12.19 -31.37
CA LEU A 389 0.27 -13.60 -31.70
C LEU A 389 -0.60 -13.99 -32.90
N GLN A 390 -1.79 -13.40 -33.03
CA GLN A 390 -2.65 -13.59 -34.20
C GLN A 390 -2.00 -13.08 -35.49
N THR A 391 -1.34 -11.92 -35.47
CA THR A 391 -0.60 -11.40 -36.63
C THR A 391 0.58 -12.29 -37.04
N ARG A 392 1.10 -13.13 -36.14
CA ARG A 392 2.15 -14.12 -36.41
C ARG A 392 1.60 -15.51 -36.76
N GLY A 393 0.31 -15.64 -37.08
CA GLY A 393 -0.31 -16.89 -37.51
C GLY A 393 -0.58 -17.88 -36.39
N ALA A 394 -0.65 -17.44 -35.12
CA ALA A 394 -1.11 -18.30 -34.03
C ALA A 394 -2.62 -18.51 -34.14
N HIS A 395 -3.04 -19.77 -34.18
CA HIS A 395 -4.46 -20.16 -34.19
C HIS A 395 -4.89 -20.59 -32.79
N PHE A 396 -5.62 -19.72 -32.11
CA PHE A 396 -6.13 -19.96 -30.76
C PHE A 396 -7.48 -20.71 -30.79
N GLY A 397 -7.53 -21.87 -31.45
CA GLY A 397 -8.73 -22.72 -31.50
C GLY A 397 -10.00 -21.99 -31.99
N ASP A 398 -11.16 -22.39 -31.47
CA ASP A 398 -12.49 -21.84 -31.81
C ASP A 398 -12.73 -20.42 -31.26
N GLY A 399 -11.81 -19.87 -30.47
CA GLY A 399 -11.95 -18.56 -29.84
C GLY A 399 -13.16 -18.43 -28.91
N SER A 400 -13.75 -19.54 -28.47
CA SER A 400 -14.99 -19.51 -27.69
C SER A 400 -14.79 -18.74 -26.38
N LEU A 401 -15.84 -18.03 -25.95
CA LEU A 401 -15.86 -17.38 -24.65
C LEU A 401 -15.57 -18.40 -23.54
N TYR A 402 -16.06 -19.63 -23.69
CA TYR A 402 -15.81 -20.71 -22.74
C TYR A 402 -14.31 -20.97 -22.52
N ILE A 403 -13.51 -21.15 -23.58
CA ILE A 403 -12.06 -21.38 -23.46
C ILE A 403 -11.37 -20.17 -22.84
N THR A 404 -11.76 -18.96 -23.23
CA THR A 404 -11.18 -17.71 -22.73
C THR A 404 -11.35 -17.58 -21.21
N TYR A 405 -12.59 -17.72 -20.70
CA TYR A 405 -12.85 -17.61 -19.26
C TYR A 405 -12.38 -18.83 -18.47
N ARG A 406 -12.39 -20.04 -19.05
CA ARG A 406 -11.74 -21.22 -18.45
C ARG A 406 -10.26 -20.97 -18.21
N ASN A 407 -9.55 -20.51 -19.26
CA ASN A 407 -8.13 -20.21 -19.17
C ASN A 407 -7.87 -19.11 -18.12
N GLN A 408 -8.74 -18.09 -18.06
CA GLN A 408 -8.65 -17.08 -17.02
C GLN A 408 -8.77 -17.66 -15.60
N VAL A 409 -9.69 -18.61 -15.36
CA VAL A 409 -9.80 -19.28 -14.06
C VAL A 409 -8.51 -20.04 -13.72
N ILE A 410 -7.95 -20.77 -14.69
CA ILE A 410 -6.67 -21.49 -14.50
C ILE A 410 -5.55 -20.51 -14.11
N LEU A 411 -5.43 -19.38 -14.80
CA LEU A 411 -4.45 -18.34 -14.46
C LEU A 411 -4.67 -17.78 -13.06
N SER A 412 -5.91 -17.50 -12.68
CA SER A 412 -6.24 -16.98 -11.36
C SER A 412 -5.94 -17.97 -10.22
N VAL A 413 -6.10 -19.28 -10.46
CA VAL A 413 -5.68 -20.33 -9.50
C VAL A 413 -4.17 -20.28 -9.24
N MET A 414 -3.36 -20.02 -10.28
CA MET A 414 -1.90 -19.91 -10.15
C MET A 414 -1.44 -18.71 -9.31
N GLY A 415 -2.30 -17.71 -9.10
CA GLY A 415 -1.99 -16.56 -8.25
C GLY A 415 -1.87 -16.93 -6.76
N ILE A 416 -2.66 -17.88 -6.27
CA ILE A 416 -2.68 -18.30 -4.86
C ILE A 416 -1.33 -18.89 -4.41
N PRO A 417 -0.77 -19.92 -5.08
CA PRO A 417 0.54 -20.46 -4.69
C PRO A 417 1.65 -19.42 -4.87
N GLY A 418 1.53 -18.50 -5.83
CA GLY A 418 2.47 -17.38 -5.97
C GLY A 418 2.47 -16.44 -4.75
N ALA A 419 1.29 -16.06 -4.26
CA ALA A 419 1.16 -15.22 -3.06
C ALA A 419 1.71 -15.91 -1.80
N LEU A 420 1.42 -17.21 -1.62
CA LEU A 420 1.95 -18.00 -0.51
C LEU A 420 3.48 -18.13 -0.56
N LEU A 421 4.03 -18.37 -1.76
CA LEU A 421 5.48 -18.43 -1.95
C LEU A 421 6.15 -17.08 -1.66
N ALA A 422 5.50 -15.95 -2.00
CA ALA A 422 6.02 -14.62 -1.69
C ALA A 422 6.26 -14.44 -0.19
N GLY A 423 5.25 -14.76 0.64
CA GLY A 423 5.37 -14.68 2.10
C GLY A 423 6.52 -15.54 2.64
N TRP A 424 6.67 -16.75 2.11
CA TRP A 424 7.75 -17.66 2.51
C TRP A 424 9.14 -17.22 2.03
N MET A 425 9.26 -16.71 0.80
CA MET A 425 10.55 -16.27 0.22
C MET A 425 11.08 -15.01 0.89
N VAL A 426 10.20 -14.06 1.22
CA VAL A 426 10.55 -12.82 1.94
C VAL A 426 11.21 -13.12 3.30
N GLU A 427 10.80 -14.22 3.94
CA GLU A 427 11.37 -14.67 5.22
C GLU A 427 12.61 -15.56 5.08
N ARG A 428 13.16 -15.83 3.89
CA ARG A 428 14.41 -16.62 3.71
C ARG A 428 15.68 -15.76 3.78
N ARG A 429 16.63 -16.13 4.66
CA ARG A 429 17.82 -15.30 4.99
C ARG A 429 18.69 -14.92 3.78
N TYR A 430 18.75 -15.76 2.76
CA TYR A 430 19.57 -15.53 1.57
C TYR A 430 18.88 -14.72 0.47
N LEU A 431 17.54 -14.72 0.44
CA LEU A 431 16.75 -14.03 -0.59
C LEU A 431 16.31 -12.65 -0.12
N GLY A 432 15.81 -12.55 1.12
CA GLY A 432 15.22 -11.33 1.64
C GLY A 432 14.04 -10.83 0.79
N ARG A 433 13.62 -9.59 1.04
CA ARG A 433 12.60 -8.90 0.24
C ARG A 433 13.18 -8.43 -1.08
N LYS A 434 14.42 -7.94 -1.06
CA LYS A 434 15.07 -7.38 -2.25
C LYS A 434 15.36 -8.45 -3.30
N GLY A 435 15.95 -9.57 -2.90
CA GLY A 435 16.26 -10.68 -3.82
C GLY A 435 14.99 -11.35 -4.35
N THR A 436 13.98 -11.54 -3.51
CA THR A 436 12.68 -12.06 -3.93
C THR A 436 12.02 -11.15 -4.97
N LEU A 437 12.01 -9.83 -4.75
CA LEU A 437 11.48 -8.86 -5.72
C LEU A 437 12.26 -8.91 -7.04
N ALA A 438 13.59 -8.86 -6.99
CA ALA A 438 14.42 -8.86 -8.20
C ALA A 438 14.21 -10.12 -9.05
N ILE A 439 14.31 -11.31 -8.43
CA ILE A 439 14.19 -12.59 -9.13
C ILE A 439 12.79 -12.75 -9.72
N SER A 440 11.74 -12.48 -8.94
CA SER A 440 10.36 -12.60 -9.43
C SER A 440 10.06 -11.62 -10.56
N THR A 441 10.53 -10.38 -10.49
CA THR A 441 10.32 -9.38 -11.54
C THR A 441 11.05 -9.75 -12.84
N VAL A 442 12.30 -10.23 -12.77
CA VAL A 442 13.03 -10.72 -13.95
C VAL A 442 12.34 -11.94 -14.55
N LEU A 443 11.94 -12.91 -13.71
CA LEU A 443 11.22 -14.09 -14.17
C LEU A 443 9.90 -13.74 -14.86
N THR A 444 9.15 -12.76 -14.34
CA THR A 444 7.96 -12.22 -15.00
C THR A 444 8.32 -11.76 -16.43
N GLY A 445 9.34 -10.92 -16.59
CA GLY A 445 9.79 -10.46 -17.91
C GLY A 445 10.25 -11.60 -18.85
N VAL A 446 10.94 -12.61 -18.32
CA VAL A 446 11.37 -13.79 -19.10
C VAL A 446 10.15 -14.59 -19.58
N PHE A 447 9.16 -14.85 -18.72
CA PHE A 447 7.94 -15.54 -19.12
C PHE A 447 7.11 -14.75 -20.13
N LEU A 448 7.10 -13.42 -20.03
CA LEU A 448 6.50 -12.55 -21.05
C LEU A 448 7.19 -12.68 -22.40
N PHE A 449 8.51 -12.76 -22.45
CA PHE A 449 9.22 -13.02 -23.70
C PHE A 449 8.96 -14.43 -24.21
N ALA A 450 8.94 -15.43 -23.34
CA ALA A 450 8.64 -16.80 -23.72
C ALA A 450 7.22 -16.94 -24.29
N SER A 451 6.24 -16.19 -23.77
CA SER A 451 4.87 -16.24 -24.32
C SER A 451 4.79 -15.79 -25.78
N THR A 452 5.70 -14.92 -26.24
CA THR A 452 5.79 -14.48 -27.64
C THR A 452 6.17 -15.60 -28.63
N THR A 453 6.75 -16.70 -28.14
CA THR A 453 7.10 -17.86 -28.98
C THR A 453 5.93 -18.82 -29.16
N SER A 454 4.83 -18.61 -28.44
CA SER A 454 3.66 -19.48 -28.49
C SER A 454 3.00 -19.46 -29.88
N ARG A 455 2.57 -20.64 -30.33
CA ARG A 455 1.80 -20.82 -31.57
C ARG A 455 0.45 -21.52 -31.35
N THR A 456 0.25 -22.10 -30.17
CA THR A 456 -0.97 -22.79 -29.77
C THR A 456 -1.54 -22.17 -28.49
N SER A 457 -2.85 -22.36 -28.27
CA SER A 457 -3.56 -21.87 -27.07
C SER A 457 -2.99 -22.47 -25.78
N ASP A 458 -2.70 -23.78 -25.78
CA ASP A 458 -2.21 -24.47 -24.59
C ASP A 458 -0.77 -24.06 -24.23
N ALA A 459 0.09 -23.82 -25.24
CA ALA A 459 1.43 -23.30 -25.01
C ALA A 459 1.37 -21.89 -24.42
N LEU A 460 0.50 -21.02 -24.94
CA LEU A 460 0.30 -19.67 -24.41
C LEU A 460 -0.22 -19.71 -22.97
N LEU A 461 -1.16 -20.61 -22.67
CA LEU A 461 -1.67 -20.83 -21.32
C LEU A 461 -0.53 -21.25 -20.37
N GLY A 462 0.32 -22.20 -20.78
CA GLY A 462 1.46 -22.64 -19.98
C GLY A 462 2.43 -21.51 -19.61
N TRP A 463 2.79 -20.67 -20.59
CA TRP A 463 3.63 -19.50 -20.34
C TRP A 463 2.93 -18.46 -19.46
N ASN A 464 1.64 -18.22 -19.69
CA ASN A 464 0.86 -17.30 -18.87
C ASN A 464 0.69 -17.80 -17.43
N CYS A 465 0.67 -19.11 -17.18
CA CYS A 465 0.68 -19.66 -15.82
C CYS A 465 1.99 -19.30 -15.09
N GLY A 466 3.14 -19.48 -15.76
CA GLY A 466 4.45 -19.09 -15.22
C GLY A 466 4.54 -17.58 -14.96
N TYR A 467 4.09 -16.77 -15.93
CA TYR A 467 3.96 -15.33 -15.78
C TYR A 467 3.07 -14.95 -14.59
N THR A 468 1.87 -15.51 -14.47
CA THR A 468 0.92 -15.16 -13.42
C THR A 468 1.45 -15.53 -12.04
N PHE A 469 2.12 -16.67 -11.94
CA PHE A 469 2.78 -17.12 -10.72
C PHE A 469 3.89 -16.14 -10.29
N ALA A 470 4.85 -15.85 -11.18
CA ALA A 470 5.96 -14.93 -10.91
C ALA A 470 5.47 -13.50 -10.60
N ASN A 471 4.46 -13.04 -11.33
CA ASN A 471 3.83 -11.73 -11.15
C ASN A 471 3.17 -11.59 -9.77
N ASN A 472 2.49 -12.63 -9.28
CA ASN A 472 1.91 -12.61 -7.93
C ASN A 472 3.00 -12.58 -6.83
N VAL A 473 4.11 -13.31 -7.02
CA VAL A 473 5.27 -13.23 -6.10
C VAL A 473 5.85 -11.82 -6.06
N MET A 474 6.01 -11.21 -7.24
CA MET A 474 6.51 -9.84 -7.40
C MET A 474 5.61 -8.83 -6.70
N TYR A 475 4.30 -8.80 -7.00
CA TYR A 475 3.37 -7.85 -6.39
C TYR A 475 3.26 -8.03 -4.87
N GLY A 476 3.17 -9.26 -4.37
CA GLY A 476 3.12 -9.52 -2.93
C GLY A 476 4.35 -8.96 -2.20
N THR A 477 5.54 -9.13 -2.80
CA THR A 477 6.79 -8.59 -2.23
C THR A 477 6.87 -7.07 -2.35
N LEU A 478 6.48 -6.50 -3.50
CA LEU A 478 6.57 -5.07 -3.76
C LEU A 478 5.63 -4.26 -2.85
N TYR A 479 4.40 -4.75 -2.65
CA TYR A 479 3.43 -4.11 -1.75
C TYR A 479 3.82 -4.20 -0.28
N ALA A 480 4.55 -5.24 0.12
CA ALA A 480 5.10 -5.35 1.47
C ALA A 480 6.37 -4.48 1.66
N LEU A 481 7.22 -4.39 0.63
CA LEU A 481 8.47 -3.63 0.66
C LEU A 481 8.25 -2.12 0.66
N SER A 482 7.27 -1.63 -0.10
CA SER A 482 6.98 -0.19 -0.24
C SER A 482 6.73 0.51 1.10
N PRO A 483 5.79 0.06 1.96
CA PRO A 483 5.56 0.69 3.27
C PRO A 483 6.75 0.59 4.21
N GLU A 484 7.60 -0.42 4.07
CA GLU A 484 8.72 -0.66 4.99
C GLU A 484 9.97 0.14 4.67
N ILE A 485 10.14 0.55 3.42
CA ILE A 485 11.22 1.47 3.03
C ILE A 485 10.92 2.90 3.51
N PHE A 486 9.63 3.26 3.62
CA PHE A 486 9.24 4.59 4.07
C PHE A 486 9.18 4.67 5.61
N PRO A 487 9.76 5.72 6.23
CA PRO A 487 9.59 6.03 7.64
C PRO A 487 8.11 6.09 7.99
N ALA A 488 7.68 5.64 9.19
CA ALA A 488 6.25 5.59 9.50
C ALA A 488 5.55 6.93 9.38
N LYS A 489 6.28 8.02 9.63
CA LYS A 489 5.77 9.39 9.52
C LYS A 489 5.37 9.78 8.09
N ASP A 490 6.15 9.37 7.09
CA ASP A 490 5.90 9.72 5.68
C ASP A 490 5.40 8.52 4.86
N ARG A 491 5.13 7.37 5.51
CA ARG A 491 4.72 6.13 4.85
C ARG A 491 3.46 6.29 4.03
N GLY A 492 2.45 6.98 4.57
CA GLY A 492 1.21 7.26 3.86
C GLY A 492 1.46 8.03 2.57
N THR A 493 2.22 9.13 2.65
CA THR A 493 2.58 9.99 1.52
C THR A 493 3.51 9.27 0.52
N GLY A 494 4.51 8.52 0.99
CA GLY A 494 5.43 7.74 0.15
C GLY A 494 4.71 6.65 -0.62
N ASN A 495 3.84 5.88 0.05
CA ASN A 495 2.98 4.89 -0.60
C ASN A 495 2.02 5.53 -1.59
N ALA A 496 1.42 6.69 -1.24
CA ALA A 496 0.55 7.42 -2.16
C ALA A 496 1.32 7.91 -3.39
N LEU A 497 2.57 8.38 -3.24
CA LEU A 497 3.41 8.86 -4.34
C LEU A 497 3.78 7.73 -5.30
N VAL A 498 4.25 6.58 -4.80
CA VAL A 498 4.59 5.44 -5.65
C VAL A 498 3.36 4.81 -6.29
N ALA A 499 2.23 4.74 -5.57
CA ALA A 499 0.97 4.29 -6.13
C ALA A 499 0.47 5.25 -7.22
N ALA A 500 0.56 6.57 -7.01
CA ALA A 500 0.22 7.56 -8.03
C ALA A 500 1.10 7.40 -9.28
N ALA A 501 2.42 7.18 -9.12
CA ALA A 501 3.32 6.91 -10.23
C ALA A 501 2.90 5.65 -11.02
N ASN A 502 2.55 4.56 -10.31
CA ASN A 502 2.01 3.36 -10.93
C ASN A 502 0.75 3.64 -11.74
N ARG A 503 -0.21 4.39 -11.17
CA ARG A 503 -1.48 4.69 -11.84
C ARG A 503 -1.31 5.65 -13.02
N VAL A 504 -0.42 6.65 -12.94
CA VAL A 504 -0.11 7.56 -14.05
C VAL A 504 0.47 6.79 -15.24
N PHE A 505 1.45 5.91 -15.01
CA PHE A 505 2.02 5.07 -16.06
C PHE A 505 1.02 4.01 -16.54
N GLY A 506 0.15 3.52 -15.65
CA GLY A 506 -0.96 2.63 -16.01
C GLY A 506 -1.97 3.27 -16.96
N VAL A 507 -2.25 4.58 -16.83
CA VAL A 507 -3.11 5.35 -17.76
C VAL A 507 -2.50 5.45 -19.16
N MET A 508 -1.17 5.45 -19.28
CA MET A 508 -0.51 5.53 -20.59
C MET A 508 -0.75 4.28 -21.44
N ALA A 509 -0.84 3.10 -20.84
CA ALA A 509 -1.04 1.85 -21.57
C ALA A 509 -2.34 1.79 -22.43
N PRO A 510 -3.55 2.10 -21.90
CA PRO A 510 -4.75 2.15 -22.72
C PRO A 510 -4.72 3.32 -23.73
N ILE A 511 -4.03 4.43 -23.44
CA ILE A 511 -3.84 5.52 -24.42
C ILE A 511 -2.99 5.01 -25.58
N ILE A 512 -1.89 4.32 -25.30
CA ILE A 512 -1.06 3.67 -26.32
C ILE A 512 -1.92 2.68 -27.12
N ALA A 513 -2.74 1.85 -26.47
CA ALA A 513 -3.65 0.92 -27.16
C ALA A 513 -4.71 1.60 -28.04
N LEU A 514 -5.12 2.84 -27.73
CA LEU A 514 -6.11 3.58 -28.51
C LEU A 514 -5.55 4.22 -29.78
N TYR A 515 -4.27 4.61 -29.75
CA TYR A 515 -3.64 5.44 -30.79
C TYR A 515 -2.45 4.78 -31.50
N ALA A 516 -1.83 3.77 -30.90
CA ALA A 516 -0.76 3.01 -31.53
C ALA A 516 -1.32 1.91 -32.42
N ASP A 517 -0.55 1.53 -33.44
CA ASP A 517 -0.88 0.39 -34.28
C ASP A 517 -0.67 -0.92 -33.48
N LEU A 518 -1.78 -1.60 -33.21
CA LEU A 518 -1.85 -2.85 -32.44
C LEU A 518 -1.13 -4.02 -33.15
N SER A 519 -0.82 -3.90 -34.45
CA SER A 519 -0.06 -4.91 -35.19
C SER A 519 1.44 -4.85 -34.90
N THR A 520 1.92 -3.78 -34.27
CA THR A 520 3.35 -3.60 -34.03
C THR A 520 3.85 -4.49 -32.89
N PRO A 521 5.04 -5.10 -33.03
CA PRO A 521 5.66 -5.89 -31.96
C PRO A 521 6.09 -5.04 -30.76
N ILE A 522 6.30 -3.75 -30.96
CA ILE A 522 7.02 -2.84 -30.05
C ILE A 522 6.47 -2.87 -28.62
N PRO A 523 5.14 -2.75 -28.38
CA PRO A 523 4.61 -2.65 -27.02
C PRO A 523 4.89 -3.87 -26.14
N ILE A 524 4.95 -5.06 -26.73
CA ILE A 524 5.22 -6.31 -26.01
C ILE A 524 6.71 -6.42 -25.65
N TYR A 525 7.60 -6.10 -26.60
CA TYR A 525 9.03 -6.11 -26.31
C TYR A 525 9.41 -5.03 -25.28
N VAL A 526 8.77 -3.87 -25.36
CA VAL A 526 8.91 -2.81 -24.34
C VAL A 526 8.44 -3.31 -22.98
N SER A 527 7.27 -3.95 -22.90
CA SER A 527 6.76 -4.51 -21.64
C SER A 527 7.73 -5.53 -21.01
N GLY A 528 8.16 -6.55 -21.76
CA GLY A 528 9.11 -7.56 -21.26
C GLY A 528 10.44 -6.94 -20.80
N THR A 529 10.95 -5.96 -21.55
CA THR A 529 12.20 -5.26 -21.20
C THR A 529 12.03 -4.43 -19.93
N LEU A 530 10.92 -3.70 -19.78
CA LEU A 530 10.63 -2.92 -18.59
C LEU A 530 10.58 -3.78 -17.33
N PHE A 531 10.02 -5.00 -17.40
CA PHE A 531 10.05 -5.94 -16.28
C PHE A 531 11.48 -6.39 -15.93
N ILE A 532 12.28 -6.81 -16.92
CA ILE A 532 13.67 -7.21 -16.65
C ILE A 532 14.48 -6.07 -16.05
N VAL A 533 14.38 -4.87 -16.63
CA VAL A 533 15.05 -3.66 -16.13
C VAL A 533 14.57 -3.34 -14.71
N SER A 534 13.28 -3.44 -14.43
CA SER A 534 12.73 -3.24 -13.08
C SER A 534 13.32 -4.24 -12.08
N GLY A 535 13.47 -5.51 -12.46
CA GLY A 535 14.10 -6.51 -11.59
C GLY A 535 15.57 -6.19 -11.29
N LEU A 536 16.31 -5.64 -12.26
CA LEU A 536 17.69 -5.17 -12.05
C LEU A 536 17.73 -3.90 -11.17
N ILE A 537 16.79 -2.97 -11.35
CA ILE A 537 16.66 -1.76 -10.52
C ILE A 537 16.34 -2.15 -9.06
N ALA A 538 15.55 -3.19 -8.83
CA ALA A 538 15.27 -3.69 -7.48
C ALA A 538 16.56 -4.12 -6.75
N LEU A 539 17.58 -4.61 -7.46
CA LEU A 539 18.90 -4.93 -6.89
C LEU A 539 19.70 -3.69 -6.47
N LEU A 540 19.33 -2.50 -6.91
CA LEU A 540 19.97 -1.25 -6.52
C LEU A 540 19.38 -0.65 -5.23
N LEU A 541 18.27 -1.20 -4.73
CA LEU A 541 17.67 -0.71 -3.48
C LEU A 541 18.68 -0.82 -2.32
N PRO A 542 18.97 0.27 -1.60
CA PRO A 542 20.04 0.29 -0.61
C PRO A 542 19.68 -0.42 0.70
N PHE A 543 18.39 -0.68 0.96
CA PHE A 543 17.90 -1.24 2.22
C PHE A 543 17.27 -2.62 2.05
N GLU A 544 17.55 -3.51 3.01
CA GLU A 544 16.87 -4.80 3.21
C GLU A 544 16.10 -4.70 4.54
N PRO A 545 14.77 -4.51 4.53
CA PRO A 545 14.00 -4.22 5.75
C PRO A 545 13.73 -5.45 6.64
N ARG A 546 14.22 -6.63 6.25
CA ARG A 546 13.99 -7.88 6.97
C ARG A 546 14.39 -7.78 8.46
N GLY A 547 13.41 -7.98 9.34
CA GLY A 547 13.62 -8.09 10.79
C GLY A 547 13.74 -6.76 11.53
N ARG A 548 13.46 -5.62 10.87
CA ARG A 548 13.41 -4.30 11.51
C ARG A 548 11.97 -3.80 11.52
N ALA A 549 11.51 -3.34 12.67
CA ALA A 549 10.20 -2.70 12.77
C ALA A 549 10.29 -1.32 12.11
N SER A 550 9.36 -1.02 11.21
CA SER A 550 9.26 0.33 10.63
C SER A 550 8.40 1.18 11.58
N ILE A 551 9.04 1.73 12.62
CA ILE A 551 8.37 2.49 13.70
C ILE A 551 7.95 3.87 13.23
#